data_AF-E2PV16-F1
#
_entry.id   AF-E2PV16-F1
#
_cell.length_a   1.000
_cell.length_b   1.000
_cell.length_c   1.000
_cell.angle_alpha   90.00
_cell.angle_beta   90.00
_cell.angle_gamma   90.00
#
_symmetry.space_group_name_H-M   'P 1'
#
loop_
_entity.id
_entity.type
_entity.pdbx_description
1 polymer ?
#
loop_
_entity_poly.entity_id
_entity_poly.type
_entity_poly.pdbx_seq_one_letter_code
_entity_poly.pdbx_strand_id
1 'polypeptide(L)'
;MAPPHASTTTVAAPPGAADALSPAVPGQPARRCGPTGDGVAVCRRILLTVGRDPAGTGGAAELLGRRAADTVGALAVRRSLRALAAARPPACWRPVFQYRHHPRVHPVQFALAGLNAHVGHDLPLAVVDACRAQGAAPERLEREFDRVAGLLALVEEGIREELLTGPEPLEVADPLTHLLGSWSPGRACDSAWSAARLLWRLQDQAPLAEEFAARLDSGTGLVGRCLLTPRR
;
A
#
# COMPACT_ATOMS: atom_id res chain seq x y z
N MET A 1 -7.68 -81.26 -24.78
CA MET A 1 -8.45 -80.81 -23.62
C MET A 1 -8.59 -79.29 -23.75
N ALA A 2 -9.76 -78.78 -24.15
CA ALA A 2 -10.10 -77.35 -24.09
C ALA A 2 -10.58 -77.01 -22.67
N PRO A 3 -10.53 -75.74 -22.24
CA PRO A 3 -11.66 -74.83 -22.49
C PRO A 3 -11.24 -73.39 -22.91
N PRO A 4 -12.21 -72.52 -23.27
CA PRO A 4 -11.96 -71.37 -24.14
C PRO A 4 -12.34 -69.98 -23.55
N HIS A 5 -12.00 -68.96 -24.33
CA HIS A 5 -12.56 -67.60 -24.47
C HIS A 5 -12.60 -66.63 -23.26
N ALA A 6 -11.91 -65.49 -23.45
CA ALA A 6 -12.57 -64.17 -23.51
C ALA A 6 -11.64 -63.13 -24.15
N SER A 7 -12.02 -62.66 -25.34
CA SER A 7 -11.46 -61.46 -25.97
C SER A 7 -12.09 -60.24 -25.31
N THR A 8 -11.28 -59.27 -24.90
CA THR A 8 -11.76 -57.91 -24.66
C THR A 8 -10.75 -56.93 -25.23
N THR A 9 -11.10 -56.39 -26.39
CA THR A 9 -10.53 -55.17 -26.97
C THR A 9 -10.73 -54.02 -26.01
N THR A 10 -9.67 -53.26 -25.71
CA THR A 10 -9.83 -51.90 -25.17
C THR A 10 -8.86 -50.97 -25.87
N VAL A 11 -9.47 -49.90 -26.36
CA VAL A 11 -8.99 -48.84 -27.24
C VAL A 11 -7.93 -48.00 -26.53
N ALA A 12 -6.87 -47.65 -27.26
CA ALA A 12 -5.90 -46.65 -26.86
C ALA A 12 -6.51 -45.24 -26.93
N ALA A 13 -6.37 -44.46 -25.86
CA ALA A 13 -6.68 -43.03 -25.81
C ALA A 13 -5.39 -42.18 -25.75
N PRO A 14 -5.34 -40.99 -26.38
CA PRO A 14 -4.13 -40.20 -26.55
C PRO A 14 -3.78 -39.33 -25.32
N PRO A 15 -2.55 -38.77 -25.25
CA PRO A 15 -2.09 -37.97 -24.13
C PRO A 15 -2.38 -36.47 -24.32
N GLY A 16 -2.55 -35.76 -23.21
CA GLY A 16 -2.34 -34.30 -23.14
C GLY A 16 -3.46 -33.53 -22.45
N ALA A 17 -3.18 -33.07 -21.24
CA ALA A 17 -3.33 -31.68 -20.80
C ALA A 17 -3.05 -31.61 -19.30
N ALA A 18 -2.08 -30.79 -18.95
CA ALA A 18 -1.86 -30.35 -17.59
C ALA A 18 -3.06 -29.52 -17.12
N ASP A 19 -3.58 -29.84 -15.94
CA ASP A 19 -4.26 -28.88 -15.06
C ASP A 19 -4.36 -29.49 -13.65
N ALA A 20 -3.27 -29.34 -12.89
CA ALA A 20 -3.32 -29.51 -11.45
C ALA A 20 -3.68 -28.14 -10.85
N LEU A 21 -4.98 -27.86 -10.76
CA LEU A 21 -5.52 -26.81 -9.90
C LEU A 21 -5.14 -27.15 -8.44
N SER A 22 -4.21 -26.41 -7.85
CA SER A 22 -4.12 -26.31 -6.39
C SER A 22 -5.25 -25.40 -5.88
N PRO A 23 -5.87 -25.72 -4.75
CA PRO A 23 -6.97 -24.92 -4.23
C PRO A 23 -6.45 -23.57 -3.72
N ALA A 24 -7.01 -22.50 -4.26
CA ALA A 24 -6.93 -21.16 -3.69
C ALA A 24 -7.43 -21.22 -2.24
N VAL A 25 -6.63 -20.68 -1.31
CA VAL A 25 -7.09 -20.41 0.05
C VAL A 25 -8.25 -19.42 -0.06
N PRO A 26 -9.45 -19.73 0.46
CA PRO A 26 -10.60 -18.85 0.28
C PRO A 26 -10.34 -17.50 0.93
N GLY A 27 -10.63 -16.44 0.16
CA GLY A 27 -10.57 -15.06 0.56
C GLY A 27 -11.16 -14.85 1.95
N GLN A 28 -10.32 -14.36 2.85
CA GLN A 28 -10.79 -13.78 4.09
C GLN A 28 -11.58 -12.52 3.69
N PRO A 29 -12.88 -12.41 3.99
CA PRO A 29 -13.66 -11.26 3.55
C PRO A 29 -13.01 -10.01 4.16
N ALA A 30 -12.68 -9.04 3.30
CA ALA A 30 -12.33 -7.70 3.71
C ALA A 30 -13.37 -7.27 4.76
N ARG A 31 -12.89 -7.01 5.98
CA ARG A 31 -13.77 -6.70 7.12
C ARG A 31 -14.63 -5.50 6.72
N ARG A 32 -15.93 -5.75 6.54
CA ARG A 32 -17.05 -4.82 6.33
C ARG A 32 -16.61 -3.35 6.36
N CYS A 33 -16.76 -2.65 5.24
CA CYS A 33 -16.93 -1.20 5.25
C CYS A 33 -18.27 -0.89 5.96
N GLY A 34 -18.26 -0.99 7.29
CA GLY A 34 -19.34 -0.47 8.13
C GLY A 34 -19.42 1.04 7.99
N PRO A 35 -20.51 1.69 8.45
CA PRO A 35 -20.79 3.09 8.17
C PRO A 35 -19.77 3.97 8.90
N THR A 36 -18.67 4.30 8.24
CA THR A 36 -17.69 5.28 8.73
C THR A 36 -17.51 6.33 7.65
N GLY A 37 -18.42 7.30 7.61
CA GLY A 37 -18.28 8.50 6.78
C GLY A 37 -17.15 9.42 7.24
N ASP A 38 -16.10 8.88 7.86
CA ASP A 38 -14.91 9.59 8.30
C ASP A 38 -13.69 9.09 7.51
N GLY A 39 -13.25 9.91 6.55
CA GLY A 39 -12.09 9.63 5.71
C GLY A 39 -10.80 9.36 6.48
N VAL A 40 -10.63 9.93 7.68
CA VAL A 40 -9.47 9.65 8.54
C VAL A 40 -9.47 8.19 8.99
N ALA A 41 -10.64 7.62 9.29
CA ALA A 41 -10.78 6.22 9.67
C ALA A 41 -10.44 5.27 8.51
N VAL A 42 -10.79 5.66 7.27
CA VAL A 42 -10.42 4.93 6.06
C VAL A 42 -8.90 4.91 5.87
N CYS A 43 -8.24 6.08 5.92
CA CYS A 43 -6.78 6.17 5.81
C CYS A 43 -6.08 5.34 6.89
N ARG A 44 -6.54 5.44 8.15
CA ARG A 44 -5.99 4.68 9.27
C ARG A 44 -6.10 3.17 9.04
N ARG A 45 -7.23 2.69 8.52
CA ARG A 45 -7.44 1.27 8.21
C ARG A 45 -6.42 0.76 7.20
N ILE A 46 -6.20 1.50 6.13
CA ILE A 46 -5.25 1.11 5.07
C ILE A 46 -3.81 1.12 5.57
N LEU A 47 -3.41 2.13 6.34
CA LEU A 47 -2.07 2.16 6.95
C LEU A 47 -1.82 0.97 7.87
N LEU A 48 -2.84 0.51 8.60
CA LEU A 48 -2.74 -0.70 9.44
C LEU A 48 -2.69 -1.98 8.61
N THR A 49 -3.25 -2.00 7.39
CA THR A 49 -3.05 -3.10 6.44
C THR A 49 -1.62 -3.10 5.91
N VAL A 50 -1.09 -1.95 5.49
CA VAL A 50 0.31 -1.79 5.04
C VAL A 50 1.30 -2.21 6.13
N GLY A 51 0.99 -1.92 7.40
CA GLY A 51 1.85 -2.26 8.54
C GLY A 51 1.81 -3.73 8.98
N ARG A 52 0.98 -4.59 8.39
CA ARG A 52 0.91 -6.02 8.73
C ARG A 52 1.73 -6.85 7.74
N ASP A 53 2.70 -7.59 8.26
CA ASP A 53 3.42 -8.63 7.52
C ASP A 53 2.54 -9.90 7.45
N PRO A 54 2.22 -10.42 6.26
CA PRO A 54 1.43 -11.65 6.11
C PRO A 54 2.17 -12.94 6.55
N ALA A 55 3.48 -12.90 6.85
CA ALA A 55 4.30 -14.09 7.09
C ALA A 55 4.63 -14.45 8.57
N GLY A 56 3.97 -13.86 9.57
CA GLY A 56 4.44 -13.92 10.97
C GLY A 56 3.77 -14.94 11.90
N THR A 57 4.15 -16.22 11.86
CA THR A 57 3.86 -17.21 12.93
C THR A 57 5.14 -17.49 13.73
N GLY A 58 5.30 -16.92 14.93
CA GLY A 58 6.48 -17.15 15.79
C GLY A 58 6.37 -16.50 17.17
N GLY A 59 7.00 -17.12 18.19
CA GLY A 59 6.86 -16.78 19.61
C GLY A 59 7.48 -15.46 20.08
N ALA A 60 6.97 -14.94 21.19
CA ALA A 60 7.00 -13.54 21.59
C ALA A 60 8.40 -12.92 21.88
N ALA A 61 9.38 -13.65 22.39
CA ALA A 61 10.69 -13.07 22.77
C ALA A 61 11.70 -12.98 21.61
N GLU A 62 11.63 -13.91 20.65
CA GLU A 62 12.53 -13.97 19.49
C GLU A 62 12.08 -13.01 18.35
N LEU A 63 10.81 -12.61 18.39
CA LEU A 63 10.18 -11.59 17.55
C LEU A 63 10.50 -10.15 18.03
N LEU A 64 10.76 -10.00 19.34
CA LEU A 64 11.11 -8.73 20.00
C LEU A 64 12.58 -8.31 19.79
N GLY A 65 13.48 -9.22 19.42
CA GLY A 65 14.90 -8.89 19.16
C GLY A 65 15.25 -8.51 17.72
N ARG A 66 14.45 -8.92 16.71
CA ARG A 66 14.83 -8.81 15.27
C ARG A 66 13.89 -7.98 14.39
N ARG A 67 12.66 -7.68 14.83
CA ARG A 67 11.76 -6.67 14.21
C ARG A 67 11.79 -5.30 14.92
N ALA A 68 12.46 -5.21 16.06
CA ALA A 68 12.42 -4.04 16.96
C ALA A 68 13.38 -2.89 16.58
N ALA A 69 14.22 -3.05 15.55
CA ALA A 69 14.83 -1.93 14.82
C ALA A 69 14.02 -1.70 13.54
N ASP A 70 12.76 -1.33 13.75
CA ASP A 70 11.83 -0.67 12.84
C ASP A 70 12.14 -0.76 11.34
N THR A 71 11.46 -1.68 10.65
CA THR A 71 11.53 -1.69 9.19
C THR A 71 11.13 -0.33 8.62
N VAL A 72 11.73 0.12 7.51
CA VAL A 72 11.39 1.36 6.78
C VAL A 72 9.87 1.50 6.66
N GLY A 73 9.17 0.40 6.35
CA GLY A 73 7.70 0.34 6.33
C GLY A 73 7.05 0.64 7.69
N ALA A 74 7.56 0.07 8.79
CA ALA A 74 7.08 0.36 10.14
C ALA A 74 7.32 1.83 10.56
N LEU A 75 8.48 2.40 10.24
CA LEU A 75 8.76 3.84 10.45
C LEU A 75 7.78 4.71 9.67
N ALA A 76 7.56 4.39 8.39
CA ALA A 76 6.65 5.12 7.53
C ALA A 76 5.21 5.06 8.06
N VAL A 77 4.72 3.87 8.42
CA VAL A 77 3.36 3.71 8.98
C VAL A 77 3.22 4.44 10.31
N ARG A 78 4.19 4.30 11.21
CA ARG A 78 4.18 5.03 12.51
C ARG A 78 4.18 6.54 12.29
N ARG A 79 4.93 7.05 11.32
CA ARG A 79 4.95 8.47 10.96
C ARG A 79 3.57 8.93 10.47
N SER A 80 2.95 8.17 9.57
CA SER A 80 1.59 8.46 9.07
C SER A 80 0.55 8.42 10.19
N LEU A 81 0.61 7.43 11.08
CA LEU A 81 -0.31 7.34 12.23
C LEU A 81 -0.14 8.51 13.21
N ARG A 82 1.09 8.98 13.44
CA ARG A 82 1.35 10.20 14.21
C ARG A 82 0.78 11.43 13.52
N ALA A 83 0.92 11.54 12.21
CA ALA A 83 0.33 12.63 11.43
C ALA A 83 -1.20 12.65 11.54
N LEU A 84 -1.85 11.48 11.46
CA LEU A 84 -3.31 11.33 11.64
C LEU A 84 -3.80 11.60 13.07
N ALA A 85 -2.91 11.58 14.07
CA ALA A 85 -3.23 11.91 15.46
C ALA A 85 -2.85 13.36 15.84
N ALA A 86 -2.14 14.08 14.97
CA ALA A 86 -1.64 15.41 15.27
C ALA A 86 -2.76 16.47 15.20
N ALA A 87 -2.76 17.41 16.15
CA ALA A 87 -3.66 18.57 16.12
C ALA A 87 -3.42 19.47 14.90
N ARG A 88 -2.17 19.48 14.39
CA ARG A 88 -1.76 20.20 13.19
C ARG A 88 -1.00 19.23 12.28
N PRO A 89 -1.71 18.46 11.43
CA PRO A 89 -1.06 17.50 10.56
C PRO A 89 -0.19 18.20 9.49
N PRO A 90 0.83 17.49 8.95
CA PRO A 90 1.56 17.91 7.76
C PRO A 90 0.61 18.27 6.61
N ALA A 91 1.05 19.15 5.72
CA ALA A 91 0.24 19.64 4.60
C ALA A 91 -0.29 18.52 3.71
N CYS A 92 0.44 17.41 3.57
CA CYS A 92 0.06 16.22 2.82
C CYS A 92 -1.18 15.50 3.38
N TRP A 93 -1.38 15.58 4.70
CA TRP A 93 -2.50 14.95 5.40
C TRP A 93 -3.70 15.88 5.63
N ARG A 94 -3.50 17.21 5.63
CA ARG A 94 -4.58 18.20 5.83
C ARG A 94 -5.83 17.99 4.97
N PRO A 95 -5.73 17.64 3.66
CA PRO A 95 -6.91 17.42 2.82
C PRO A 95 -7.84 16.33 3.36
N VAL A 96 -7.28 15.23 3.88
CA VAL A 96 -8.08 14.14 4.46
C VAL A 96 -8.95 14.67 5.60
N PHE A 97 -8.38 15.49 6.49
CA PHE A 97 -9.14 16.09 7.59
C PHE A 97 -10.19 17.09 7.11
N GLN A 98 -9.87 17.91 6.12
CA GLN A 98 -10.79 18.92 5.57
C GLN A 98 -12.03 18.29 4.95
N TYR A 99 -11.86 17.19 4.21
CA TYR A 99 -12.95 16.51 3.52
C TYR A 99 -13.55 15.35 4.31
N ARG A 100 -13.06 15.04 5.53
CA ARG A 100 -13.29 13.75 6.20
C ARG A 100 -14.74 13.30 6.30
N HIS A 101 -15.71 14.23 6.39
CA HIS A 101 -17.15 13.93 6.46
C HIS A 101 -17.94 14.39 5.22
N HIS A 102 -17.25 14.67 4.11
CA HIS A 102 -17.88 15.22 2.92
C HIS A 102 -18.70 14.13 2.20
N PRO A 103 -20.03 14.31 2.02
CA PRO A 103 -20.91 13.23 1.56
C PRO A 103 -20.68 12.80 0.12
N ARG A 104 -20.02 13.65 -0.69
CA ARG A 104 -19.69 13.36 -2.10
C ARG A 104 -18.23 12.95 -2.34
N VAL A 105 -17.49 12.63 -1.27
CA VAL A 105 -16.14 12.06 -1.40
C VAL A 105 -16.22 10.58 -1.06
N HIS A 106 -15.89 9.74 -2.03
CA HIS A 106 -15.98 8.29 -1.90
C HIS A 106 -14.88 7.74 -0.97
N PRO A 107 -15.14 6.68 -0.19
CA PRO A 107 -14.12 6.04 0.64
C PRO A 107 -12.80 5.74 -0.09
N VAL A 108 -12.86 5.32 -1.37
CA VAL A 108 -11.64 5.08 -2.14
C VAL A 108 -10.79 6.33 -2.40
N GLN A 109 -11.41 7.50 -2.48
CA GLN A 109 -10.66 8.75 -2.63
C GLN A 109 -9.83 9.02 -1.37
N PHE A 110 -10.39 8.73 -0.18
CA PHE A 110 -9.62 8.78 1.07
C PHE A 110 -8.54 7.71 1.13
N ALA A 111 -8.81 6.50 0.61
CA ALA A 111 -7.82 5.45 0.51
C ALA A 111 -6.58 5.90 -0.27
N LEU A 112 -6.80 6.43 -1.47
CA LEU A 112 -5.73 6.94 -2.34
C LEU A 112 -5.07 8.19 -1.78
N ALA A 113 -5.82 9.12 -1.18
CA ALA A 113 -5.24 10.29 -0.54
C ALA A 113 -4.31 9.90 0.62
N GLY A 114 -4.70 8.89 1.40
CA GLY A 114 -3.88 8.34 2.48
C GLY A 114 -2.62 7.65 1.96
N LEU A 115 -2.72 6.83 0.93
CA LEU A 115 -1.56 6.22 0.28
C LEU A 115 -0.62 7.27 -0.34
N ASN A 116 -1.17 8.28 -0.99
CA ASN A 116 -0.41 9.40 -1.54
C ASN A 116 0.39 10.15 -0.45
N ALA A 117 -0.24 10.47 0.69
CA ALA A 117 0.46 11.12 1.79
C ALA A 117 1.53 10.21 2.43
N HIS A 118 1.21 8.92 2.61
CA HIS A 118 2.14 7.93 3.13
C HIS A 118 3.38 7.74 2.23
N VAL A 119 3.17 7.46 0.95
CA VAL A 119 4.25 7.19 -0.01
C VAL A 119 4.99 8.48 -0.38
N GLY A 120 4.26 9.56 -0.64
CA GLY A 120 4.83 10.80 -1.15
C GLY A 120 5.59 11.63 -0.12
N HIS A 121 5.34 11.44 1.18
CA HIS A 121 5.97 12.26 2.23
C HIS A 121 6.51 11.42 3.39
N ASP A 122 5.72 10.51 3.96
CA ASP A 122 6.14 9.81 5.17
C ASP A 122 7.21 8.76 4.92
N LEU A 123 7.11 8.02 3.80
CA LEU A 123 8.05 6.98 3.42
C LEU A 123 9.47 7.52 3.14
N PRO A 124 9.67 8.60 2.35
CA PRO A 124 11.00 9.20 2.17
C PRO A 124 11.67 9.61 3.47
N LEU A 125 10.90 10.19 4.40
CA LEU A 125 11.41 10.63 5.69
C LEU A 125 11.71 9.44 6.62
N ALA A 126 10.90 8.38 6.55
CA ALA A 126 11.17 7.14 7.25
C ALA A 126 12.45 6.44 6.79
N VAL A 127 12.78 6.48 5.48
CA VAL A 127 14.07 5.99 4.97
C VAL A 127 15.22 6.79 5.58
N VAL A 128 15.13 8.12 5.62
CA VAL A 128 16.17 8.97 6.22
C VAL A 128 16.32 8.68 7.71
N ASP A 129 15.23 8.53 8.45
CA ASP A 129 15.26 8.19 9.87
C ASP A 129 15.89 6.81 10.11
N ALA A 130 15.59 5.82 9.25
CA ALA A 130 16.23 4.50 9.28
C ALA A 130 17.75 4.58 9.00
N CYS A 131 18.15 5.37 8.00
CA CYS A 131 19.56 5.60 7.67
C CYS A 131 20.33 6.18 8.86
N ARG A 132 19.75 7.19 9.53
CA ARG A 132 20.33 7.79 10.74
C ARG A 132 20.44 6.78 11.88
N ALA A 133 19.40 5.99 12.12
CA ALA A 133 19.38 5.00 13.18
C ALA A 133 20.41 3.87 12.96
N GLN A 134 20.68 3.50 11.70
CA GLN A 134 21.63 2.44 11.34
C GLN A 134 23.05 2.96 11.06
N GLY A 135 23.25 4.28 10.98
CA GLY A 135 24.51 4.87 10.53
C GLY A 135 24.89 4.44 9.10
N ALA A 136 23.90 4.28 8.22
CA ALA A 136 24.08 3.72 6.88
C ALA A 136 23.42 4.60 5.81
N ALA A 137 23.99 4.60 4.61
CA ALA A 137 23.41 5.30 3.46
C ALA A 137 22.16 4.56 2.92
N PRO A 138 21.24 5.26 2.22
CA PRO A 138 20.02 4.69 1.66
C PRO A 138 20.25 3.43 0.83
N GLU A 139 21.36 3.34 0.10
CA GLU A 139 21.70 2.16 -0.73
C GLU A 139 21.68 0.85 0.08
N ARG A 140 21.95 0.88 1.38
CA ARG A 140 21.86 -0.31 2.25
C ARG A 140 20.42 -0.75 2.55
N LEU A 141 19.45 0.15 2.40
CA LEU A 141 18.02 -0.07 2.62
C LEU A 141 17.24 -0.38 1.34
N GLU A 142 17.89 -0.41 0.17
CA GLU A 142 17.22 -0.57 -1.13
C GLU A 142 16.33 -1.83 -1.18
N ARG A 143 16.88 -2.98 -0.78
CA ARG A 143 16.11 -4.25 -0.72
C ARG A 143 14.93 -4.19 0.23
N GLU A 144 15.03 -3.40 1.29
CA GLU A 144 13.95 -3.23 2.25
C GLU A 144 12.87 -2.31 1.68
N PHE A 145 13.29 -1.24 1.03
CA PHE A 145 12.41 -0.32 0.30
C PHE A 145 11.65 -1.05 -0.82
N ASP A 146 12.31 -1.91 -1.59
CA ASP A 146 11.67 -2.71 -2.64
C ASP A 146 10.56 -3.61 -2.09
N ARG A 147 10.74 -4.18 -0.89
CA ARG A 147 9.69 -4.96 -0.23
C ARG A 147 8.50 -4.09 0.15
N VAL A 148 8.75 -2.88 0.65
CA VAL A 148 7.68 -1.91 0.94
C VAL A 148 6.94 -1.51 -0.33
N ALA A 149 7.66 -1.25 -1.43
CA ALA A 149 7.06 -0.94 -2.73
C ALA A 149 6.19 -2.09 -3.24
N GLY A 150 6.64 -3.34 -3.12
CA GLY A 150 5.86 -4.53 -3.46
C GLY A 150 4.58 -4.67 -2.62
N LEU A 151 4.66 -4.44 -1.31
CA LEU A 151 3.48 -4.45 -0.43
C LEU A 151 2.48 -3.35 -0.79
N LEU A 152 2.97 -2.15 -1.12
CA LEU A 152 2.12 -1.04 -1.56
C LEU A 152 1.38 -1.34 -2.87
N ALA A 153 2.04 -2.05 -3.81
CA ALA A 153 1.40 -2.50 -5.03
C ALA A 153 0.27 -3.50 -4.75
N LEU A 154 0.47 -4.45 -3.82
CA LEU A 154 -0.59 -5.40 -3.42
C LEU A 154 -1.78 -4.69 -2.75
N VAL A 155 -1.52 -3.67 -1.93
CA VAL A 155 -2.57 -2.88 -1.28
C VAL A 155 -3.38 -2.08 -2.31
N GLU A 156 -2.74 -1.50 -3.31
CA GLU A 156 -3.44 -0.80 -4.41
C GLU A 156 -4.31 -1.76 -5.22
N GLU A 157 -3.80 -2.94 -5.56
CA GLU A 157 -4.58 -3.94 -6.30
C GLU A 157 -5.82 -4.36 -5.50
N GLY A 158 -5.70 -4.58 -4.19
CA GLY A 158 -6.86 -4.86 -3.34
C GLY A 158 -7.89 -3.71 -3.29
N ILE A 159 -7.44 -2.46 -3.32
CA ILE A 159 -8.33 -1.28 -3.40
C ILE A 159 -9.07 -1.27 -4.74
N ARG A 160 -8.40 -1.61 -5.84
CA ARG A 160 -9.01 -1.71 -7.17
C ARG A 160 -10.03 -2.84 -7.24
N GLU A 161 -9.71 -4.00 -6.67
CA GLU A 161 -10.62 -5.14 -6.62
C GLU A 161 -11.90 -4.80 -5.84
N GLU A 162 -11.79 -4.16 -4.67
CA GLU A 162 -12.94 -3.71 -3.86
C GLU A 162 -13.86 -2.76 -4.63
N LEU A 163 -13.35 -1.98 -5.58
CA LEU A 163 -14.14 -1.07 -6.40
C LEU A 163 -14.85 -1.73 -7.57
N LEU A 164 -14.21 -2.72 -8.18
CA LEU A 164 -14.77 -3.42 -9.35
C LEU A 164 -15.76 -4.51 -8.95
N THR A 165 -15.59 -5.08 -7.75
CA THR A 165 -16.37 -6.23 -7.25
C THR A 165 -17.18 -5.91 -5.99
N GLY A 166 -17.11 -4.66 -5.52
CA GLY A 166 -17.81 -4.19 -4.33
C GLY A 166 -19.33 -4.14 -4.47
N PRO A 167 -20.03 -3.79 -3.38
CA PRO A 167 -21.51 -3.72 -3.36
C PRO A 167 -22.09 -2.65 -4.29
N GLU A 168 -21.31 -1.61 -4.60
CA GLU A 168 -21.61 -0.61 -5.63
C GLU A 168 -20.42 -0.57 -6.61
N PRO A 169 -20.36 -1.52 -7.56
CA PRO A 169 -19.23 -1.60 -8.47
C PRO A 169 -19.20 -0.40 -9.40
N LEU A 170 -18.02 0.16 -9.63
CA LEU A 170 -17.85 1.25 -10.59
C LEU A 170 -17.68 0.74 -12.01
N GLU A 171 -18.24 1.46 -12.97
CA GLU A 171 -18.01 1.18 -14.38
C GLU A 171 -16.55 1.48 -14.78
N VAL A 172 -16.07 0.82 -15.83
CA VAL A 172 -14.69 1.02 -16.34
C VAL A 172 -14.45 2.48 -16.77
N ALA A 173 -15.49 3.16 -17.25
CA ALA A 173 -15.46 4.57 -17.64
C ALA A 173 -15.68 5.55 -16.46
N ASP A 174 -15.85 5.05 -15.24
CA ASP A 174 -16.05 5.90 -14.08
C ASP A 174 -14.80 6.78 -13.83
N PRO A 175 -14.96 8.07 -13.53
CA PRO A 175 -13.84 8.96 -13.22
C PRO A 175 -12.90 8.43 -12.13
N LEU A 176 -13.40 7.66 -11.15
CA LEU A 176 -12.55 7.05 -10.12
C LEU A 176 -11.73 5.87 -10.66
N THR A 177 -12.29 5.07 -11.57
CA THR A 177 -11.55 4.01 -12.26
C THR A 177 -10.42 4.60 -13.10
N HIS A 178 -10.68 5.71 -13.81
CA HIS A 178 -9.64 6.46 -14.52
C HIS A 178 -8.59 7.06 -13.59
N LEU A 179 -9.00 7.61 -12.45
CA LEU A 179 -8.10 8.18 -11.45
C LEU A 179 -7.13 7.11 -10.90
N LEU A 180 -7.63 5.91 -10.61
CA LEU A 180 -6.81 4.77 -10.20
C LEU A 180 -5.84 4.34 -11.28
N GLY A 181 -6.31 4.22 -12.53
CA GLY A 181 -5.43 3.91 -13.66
C GLY A 181 -4.31 4.94 -13.86
N SER A 182 -4.54 6.19 -13.45
CA SER A 182 -3.55 7.27 -13.55
C SER A 182 -2.52 7.29 -12.41
N TRP A 183 -2.82 6.66 -11.27
CA TRP A 183 -1.93 6.58 -10.11
C TRP A 183 -1.16 5.26 -10.10
N SER A 184 0.17 5.31 -10.25
CA SER A 184 1.03 4.12 -10.26
C SER A 184 1.80 4.01 -8.93
N PRO A 185 1.57 2.96 -8.11
CA PRO A 185 2.34 2.70 -6.90
C PRO A 185 3.84 2.63 -7.14
N GLY A 186 4.25 1.97 -8.24
CA GLY A 186 5.66 1.87 -8.65
C GLY A 186 6.28 3.24 -8.86
N ARG A 187 5.67 4.10 -9.69
CA ARG A 187 6.18 5.46 -9.95
C ARG A 187 6.19 6.34 -8.70
N ALA A 188 5.21 6.15 -7.81
CA ALA A 188 5.17 6.85 -6.52
C ALA A 188 6.34 6.40 -5.63
N CYS A 189 6.66 5.10 -5.61
CA CYS A 189 7.80 4.57 -4.88
C CYS A 189 9.15 5.01 -5.48
N ASP A 190 9.30 5.03 -6.81
CA ASP A 190 10.52 5.54 -7.47
C ASP A 190 10.79 7.01 -7.10
N SER A 191 9.72 7.81 -7.07
CA SER A 191 9.78 9.22 -6.64
C SER A 191 10.14 9.33 -5.16
N ALA A 192 9.55 8.49 -4.32
CA ALA A 192 9.84 8.46 -2.89
C ALA A 192 11.28 8.05 -2.59
N TRP A 193 11.80 7.05 -3.30
CA TRP A 193 13.21 6.63 -3.21
C TRP A 193 14.15 7.76 -3.60
N SER A 194 13.85 8.43 -4.71
CA SER A 194 14.65 9.56 -5.20
C SER A 194 14.65 10.72 -4.19
N ALA A 195 13.50 11.04 -3.60
CA ALA A 195 13.37 12.04 -2.55
C ALA A 195 14.16 11.66 -1.29
N ALA A 196 14.11 10.40 -0.85
CA ALA A 196 14.87 9.91 0.30
C ALA A 196 16.39 10.07 0.10
N ARG A 197 16.89 9.68 -1.08
CA ARG A 197 18.32 9.83 -1.43
C ARG A 197 18.75 11.29 -1.48
N LEU A 198 17.91 12.19 -1.99
CA LEU A 198 18.20 13.61 -2.00
C LEU A 198 18.20 14.20 -0.59
N LEU A 199 17.20 13.89 0.24
CA LEU A 199 17.15 14.30 1.64
C LEU A 199 18.38 13.82 2.43
N TRP A 200 18.81 12.57 2.20
CA TRP A 200 20.03 12.03 2.81
C TRP A 200 21.28 12.80 2.39
N ARG A 201 21.44 13.12 1.09
CA ARG A 201 22.58 13.92 0.61
C ARG A 201 22.59 15.35 1.15
N LEU A 202 21.41 15.91 1.41
CA LEU A 202 21.25 17.24 1.99
C LEU A 202 21.35 17.26 3.52
N GLN A 203 21.62 16.13 4.18
CA GLN A 203 21.56 16.05 5.65
C GLN A 203 22.51 17.00 6.39
N ASP A 204 23.66 17.32 5.79
CA ASP A 204 24.63 18.29 6.33
C ASP A 204 24.28 19.75 6.01
N GLN A 205 23.19 19.96 5.26
CA GLN A 205 22.68 21.27 4.84
C GLN A 205 21.23 21.43 5.32
N ALA A 206 21.05 21.48 6.65
CA ALA A 206 19.74 21.45 7.31
C ALA A 206 18.71 22.43 6.69
N PRO A 207 19.02 23.70 6.37
CA PRO A 207 18.04 24.60 5.75
C PRO A 207 17.50 24.10 4.41
N LEU A 208 18.36 23.49 3.56
CA LEU A 208 17.93 22.96 2.26
C LEU A 208 17.15 21.66 2.40
N ALA A 209 17.54 20.79 3.34
CA ALA A 209 16.80 19.57 3.63
C ALA A 209 15.39 19.89 4.15
N GLU A 210 15.25 20.87 5.03
CA GLU A 210 13.98 21.35 5.56
C GLU A 210 13.11 21.98 4.47
N GLU A 211 13.68 22.84 3.62
CA GLU A 211 12.95 23.41 2.49
C GLU A 211 12.45 22.31 1.55
N PHE A 212 13.32 21.37 1.17
CA PHE A 212 12.94 20.27 0.29
C PHE A 212 11.85 19.40 0.90
N ALA A 213 11.94 19.06 2.19
CA ALA A 213 10.89 18.32 2.90
C ALA A 213 9.56 19.09 2.94
N ALA A 214 9.59 20.41 3.13
CA ALA A 214 8.38 21.25 3.13
C ALA A 214 7.73 21.34 1.73
N ARG A 215 8.55 21.35 0.67
CA ARG A 215 8.05 21.30 -0.72
C ARG A 215 7.45 19.95 -1.06
N LEU A 216 8.07 18.87 -0.60
CA LEU A 216 7.52 17.52 -0.71
C LEU A 216 6.16 17.44 -0.01
N ASP A 217 6.08 17.87 1.25
CA ASP A 217 4.83 17.91 2.04
C ASP A 217 3.71 18.69 1.32
N SER A 218 4.02 19.90 0.86
CA SER A 218 3.06 20.78 0.19
C SER A 218 2.61 20.24 -1.17
N GLY A 219 3.54 19.67 -1.95
CA GLY A 219 3.28 19.09 -3.27
C GLY A 219 2.41 17.83 -3.16
N THR A 220 2.75 16.92 -2.25
CA THR A 220 1.93 15.74 -1.94
C THR A 220 0.54 16.16 -1.45
N GLY A 221 0.43 17.23 -0.66
CA GLY A 221 -0.85 17.79 -0.23
C GLY A 221 -1.70 18.38 -1.36
N LEU A 222 -1.08 18.93 -2.41
CA LEU A 222 -1.80 19.37 -3.60
C LEU A 222 -2.45 18.18 -4.31
N VAL A 223 -1.69 17.09 -4.53
CA VAL A 223 -2.23 15.86 -5.12
C VAL A 223 -3.37 15.30 -4.26
N GLY A 224 -3.21 15.30 -2.93
CA GLY A 224 -4.26 14.88 -2.00
C GLY A 224 -5.56 15.69 -2.14
N ARG A 225 -5.49 17.00 -2.40
CA ARG A 225 -6.69 17.82 -2.68
C ARG A 225 -7.36 17.43 -3.99
N CYS A 226 -6.59 17.16 -5.03
CA CYS A 226 -7.14 16.71 -6.31
C CYS A 226 -7.81 15.34 -6.19
N LEU A 227 -7.20 14.40 -5.47
CA LEU A 227 -7.75 13.06 -5.22
C LEU A 227 -9.09 13.11 -4.48
N LEU A 228 -9.28 14.09 -3.60
CA LEU A 228 -10.50 14.28 -2.80
C LEU A 228 -11.53 15.20 -3.46
N THR A 229 -11.44 15.44 -4.77
CA THR A 229 -12.43 16.24 -5.49
C THR A 229 -13.81 15.61 -5.37
N PRO A 230 -14.82 16.32 -4.82
CA PRO A 230 -16.16 15.78 -4.69
C PRO A 230 -16.78 15.39 -6.03
N ARG A 231 -17.46 14.25 -6.05
CA ARG A 231 -18.24 13.80 -7.22
C ARG A 231 -19.51 14.64 -7.36
N ARG A 232 -20.04 14.77 -8.58
CA ARG A 232 -21.28 15.51 -8.85
C ARG A 232 -22.50 14.67 -8.54
#